data_AF-A0A6F8ZJW7-F1
#
_entry.id   AF-A0A6F8ZJW7-F1
#
_cell.length_a   1.000
_cell.length_b   1.000
_cell.length_c   1.000
_cell.angle_alpha   90.00
_cell.angle_beta   90.00
_cell.angle_gamma   90.00
#
_symmetry.space_group_name_H-M   'P 1'
#
loop_
_entity.id
_entity.type
_entity.pdbx_description
1 polymer ?
#
loop_
_entity_poly.entity_id
_entity_poly.type
_entity_poly.pdbx_seq_one_letter_code
_entity_poly.pdbx_strand_id
1 'polypeptide(L)'
;MARLISDDVRSQIVEFFKGLKDPVTIEIYRGPQAELADVMVQLAQELAETTDRLSVRETDQVPELEPFHAKPLTEITGPVSVLLDHRQQPTGVRYLGLPSGHEFGAFLEDIRDISNHTVGLSQGAKDKLATLTRPVHIQVFTTPT
;
A
#
# COMPACT_ATOMS: atom_id res chain seq x y z
N MET A 1 -5.35 20.71 10.74
CA MET A 1 -3.98 20.47 10.25
C MET A 1 -3.93 20.89 8.79
N ALA A 2 -2.79 21.33 8.27
CA ALA A 2 -2.65 21.63 6.85
C ALA A 2 -2.70 20.33 6.03
N ARG A 3 -3.34 20.34 4.85
CA ARG A 3 -3.36 19.18 3.94
C ARG A 3 -1.94 18.85 3.45
N LEU A 4 -1.65 17.57 3.29
CA LEU A 4 -0.40 17.07 2.71
C LEU A 4 -0.45 17.11 1.18
N ILE A 5 -1.60 16.78 0.59
CA ILE A 5 -1.82 16.76 -0.85
C ILE A 5 -2.37 18.12 -1.28
N SER A 6 -1.65 18.81 -2.17
CA SER A 6 -2.13 20.07 -2.74
C SER A 6 -3.36 19.85 -3.63
N ASP A 7 -4.19 20.88 -3.83
CA ASP A 7 -5.42 20.75 -4.63
C ASP A 7 -5.16 20.36 -6.10
N ASP A 8 -4.03 20.78 -6.67
CA ASP A 8 -3.60 20.39 -8.01
C ASP A 8 -3.29 18.88 -8.09
N VAL A 9 -2.50 18.36 -7.14
CA VAL A 9 -2.17 16.92 -7.07
C VAL A 9 -3.42 16.11 -6.76
N ARG A 10 -4.29 16.61 -5.88
CA ARG A 10 -5.57 15.98 -5.57
C ARG A 10 -6.43 15.79 -6.82
N SER A 11 -6.48 16.80 -7.68
CA SER A 11 -7.23 16.71 -8.95
C SER A 11 -6.66 15.63 -9.89
N GLN A 12 -5.34 15.48 -9.92
CA GLN A 12 -4.68 14.41 -10.69
C GLN A 12 -4.99 13.02 -10.11
N ILE A 13 -5.01 12.88 -8.78
CA ILE A 13 -5.36 11.62 -8.10
C ILE A 13 -6.81 11.23 -8.38
N VAL A 14 -7.74 12.19 -8.32
CA VAL A 14 -9.16 11.96 -8.66
C VAL A 14 -9.28 11.43 -10.10
N GLU A 15 -8.56 12.02 -11.05
CA GLU A 15 -8.53 11.53 -12.43
C GLU A 15 -7.91 10.13 -12.52
N PHE A 16 -6.79 9.91 -11.84
CA PHE A 16 -6.05 8.65 -11.84
C PHE A 16 -6.87 7.48 -11.27
N PHE A 17 -7.68 7.74 -10.24
CA PHE A 17 -8.60 6.78 -9.62
C PHE A 17 -9.94 6.65 -10.35
N LYS A 18 -10.14 7.30 -11.50
CA LYS A 18 -11.31 6.98 -12.33
C LYS A 18 -11.20 5.55 -12.85
N GLY A 19 -12.30 4.81 -12.72
CA GLY A 19 -12.42 3.45 -13.24
C GLY A 19 -11.89 2.36 -12.32
N LEU A 20 -11.56 2.66 -11.06
CA LEU A 20 -11.40 1.64 -10.02
C LEU A 20 -12.66 0.77 -9.94
N LYS A 21 -12.49 -0.56 -9.99
CA LYS A 21 -13.61 -1.51 -10.04
C LYS A 21 -14.02 -1.96 -8.64
N ASP A 22 -13.06 -2.47 -7.90
CA ASP A 22 -13.27 -3.06 -6.58
C ASP A 22 -12.64 -2.20 -5.48
N PRO A 23 -13.24 -2.16 -4.27
CA PRO A 23 -12.71 -1.36 -3.18
C PRO A 23 -11.37 -1.93 -2.66
N VAL A 24 -10.50 -1.03 -2.20
CA VAL A 24 -9.22 -1.32 -1.56
C VAL A 24 -9.21 -0.70 -0.17
N THR A 25 -8.60 -1.40 0.80
CA THR A 25 -8.39 -0.87 2.14
C THR A 25 -6.91 -0.72 2.42
N ILE A 26 -6.49 0.47 2.87
CA ILE A 26 -5.18 0.70 3.46
C ILE A 26 -5.30 0.42 4.96
N GLU A 27 -4.80 -0.72 5.41
CA GLU A 27 -4.70 -1.05 6.83
C GLU A 27 -3.34 -0.58 7.38
N ILE A 28 -3.34 0.25 8.41
CA ILE A 28 -2.15 0.88 8.95
C ILE A 28 -1.87 0.36 10.36
N TYR A 29 -0.76 -0.32 10.51
CA TYR A 29 -0.17 -0.60 11.82
C TYR A 29 0.82 0.52 12.16
N ARG A 30 0.54 1.28 13.22
CA ARG A 30 1.39 2.42 13.60
C ARG A 30 2.76 1.97 14.10
N GLY A 31 2.82 0.92 14.92
CA GLY A 31 4.05 0.43 15.55
C GLY A 31 4.63 1.38 16.62
N PRO A 32 5.56 0.88 17.45
CA PRO A 32 6.33 1.72 18.37
C PRO A 32 7.25 2.70 17.60
N GLN A 33 7.61 3.81 18.25
CA GLN A 33 8.60 4.79 17.73
C GLN A 33 8.27 5.36 16.33
N ALA A 34 6.98 5.44 16.00
CA ALA A 34 6.53 5.77 14.66
C ALA A 34 6.31 7.27 14.47
N GLU A 35 7.42 8.02 14.36
CA GLU A 35 7.41 9.47 14.15
C GLU A 35 6.59 9.90 12.92
N LEU A 36 6.50 9.04 11.91
CA LEU A 36 5.78 9.30 10.66
C LEU A 36 4.37 8.69 10.61
N ALA A 37 3.88 8.04 11.68
CA ALA A 37 2.58 7.39 11.65
C ALA A 37 1.42 8.37 11.41
N ASP A 38 1.42 9.52 12.09
CA ASP A 38 0.37 10.53 11.90
C ASP A 38 0.37 11.05 10.45
N VAL A 39 1.55 11.25 9.86
CA VAL A 39 1.69 11.69 8.47
C VAL A 39 1.17 10.62 7.50
N MET A 40 1.49 9.34 7.75
CA MET A 40 0.99 8.23 6.92
C MET A 40 -0.53 8.09 7.01
N VAL A 41 -1.10 8.17 8.22
CA VAL A 41 -2.55 8.12 8.43
C VAL A 41 -3.24 9.29 7.74
N GLN A 42 -2.71 10.52 7.90
CA GLN A 42 -3.24 11.69 7.23
C GLN A 42 -3.18 11.55 5.70
N LEU A 43 -2.04 11.09 5.15
CA LEU A 43 -1.88 10.85 3.72
C LEU A 43 -2.92 9.86 3.20
N ALA A 44 -3.07 8.71 3.88
CA ALA A 44 -4.03 7.69 3.50
C ALA A 44 -5.48 8.21 3.56
N GLN A 45 -5.81 9.00 4.59
CA GLN A 45 -7.14 9.63 4.72
C GLN A 45 -7.41 10.61 3.59
N GLU A 46 -6.45 11.49 3.27
CA GLU A 46 -6.57 12.44 2.15
C GLU A 46 -6.74 11.72 0.80
N LEU A 47 -6.09 10.56 0.61
CA LEU A 47 -6.31 9.71 -0.56
C LEU A 47 -7.72 9.11 -0.57
N ALA A 48 -8.21 8.59 0.56
CA ALA A 48 -9.56 8.04 0.66
C ALA A 48 -10.66 9.10 0.43
N GLU A 49 -10.39 10.39 0.66
CA GLU A 49 -11.31 11.47 0.28
C GLU A 49 -11.43 11.68 -1.23
N THR A 50 -10.55 11.09 -2.05
CA THR A 50 -10.56 11.26 -3.52
C THR A 50 -11.44 10.26 -4.25
N THR A 51 -11.83 9.15 -3.61
CA THR A 51 -12.63 8.08 -4.23
C THR A 51 -13.41 7.28 -3.17
N ASP A 52 -14.61 6.82 -3.51
CA ASP A 52 -15.41 5.92 -2.68
C ASP A 52 -14.89 4.46 -2.69
N ARG A 53 -13.90 4.15 -3.53
CA ARG A 53 -13.28 2.82 -3.65
C ARG A 53 -12.04 2.65 -2.79
N LEU A 54 -11.68 3.63 -1.98
CA LEU A 54 -10.54 3.55 -1.07
C LEU A 54 -11.00 3.81 0.36
N SER A 55 -10.55 2.96 1.27
CA SER A 55 -10.85 3.08 2.70
C SER A 55 -9.57 2.94 3.52
N VAL A 56 -9.57 3.49 4.72
CA VAL A 56 -8.43 3.44 5.64
C VAL A 56 -8.91 2.90 6.97
N ARG A 57 -8.11 2.01 7.57
CA ARG A 57 -8.30 1.60 8.96
C ARG A 57 -6.96 1.47 9.66
N GLU A 58 -6.95 1.76 10.95
CA GLU A 58 -5.79 1.50 11.81
C GLU A 58 -5.95 0.14 12.51
N THR A 59 -4.83 -0.51 12.81
CA THR A 59 -4.80 -1.79 13.53
C THR A 59 -3.68 -1.80 14.55
N ASP A 60 -3.91 -2.48 15.68
CA ASP A 60 -2.88 -2.80 16.67
C ASP A 60 -2.22 -4.16 16.39
N GLN A 61 -2.72 -4.92 15.41
CA GLN A 61 -2.16 -6.20 15.03
C GLN A 61 -0.83 -5.99 14.32
N VAL A 62 0.23 -6.56 14.87
CA VAL A 62 1.56 -6.58 14.26
C VAL A 62 1.48 -7.33 12.92
N PRO A 63 1.79 -6.70 11.78
CA PRO A 63 1.72 -7.34 10.49
C PRO A 63 2.84 -8.37 10.33
N GLU A 64 2.52 -9.49 9.69
CA GLU A 64 3.53 -10.47 9.31
C GLU A 64 4.35 -9.93 8.13
N LEU A 65 5.58 -9.50 8.39
CA LEU A 65 6.50 -9.00 7.35
C LEU A 65 7.32 -10.09 6.68
N GLU A 66 7.53 -11.22 7.35
CA GLU A 66 8.41 -12.30 6.90
C GLU A 66 7.63 -13.64 6.93
N PRO A 67 6.71 -13.86 5.98
CA PRO A 67 5.69 -14.92 6.07
C PRO A 67 6.20 -16.37 6.06
N PHE A 68 7.52 -16.56 5.93
CA PHE A 68 8.17 -17.88 5.93
C PHE A 68 9.30 -17.99 6.95
N HIS A 69 9.43 -17.00 7.84
CA HIS A 69 10.51 -16.95 8.81
C HIS A 69 10.09 -17.63 10.12
N ALA A 70 10.99 -18.43 10.69
CA ALA A 70 10.67 -19.35 11.78
C ALA A 70 10.26 -18.67 13.10
N LYS A 71 10.45 -17.35 13.22
CA LYS A 71 10.04 -16.57 14.38
C LYS A 71 9.34 -15.29 13.92
N PRO A 72 8.16 -14.98 14.48
CA PRO A 72 7.51 -13.71 14.21
C PRO A 72 8.39 -12.56 14.70
N LEU A 73 8.44 -11.48 13.93
CA LEU A 73 9.08 -10.24 14.35
C LEU A 73 8.17 -9.58 15.39
N THR A 74 8.67 -9.42 16.62
CA THR A 74 7.92 -8.81 17.73
C THR A 74 8.22 -7.31 17.90
N GLU A 75 9.17 -6.77 17.14
CA GLU A 75 9.71 -5.40 17.31
C GLU A 75 9.71 -4.65 15.97
N ILE A 76 8.57 -4.61 15.30
CA ILE A 76 8.43 -3.87 14.04
C ILE A 76 8.16 -2.40 14.36
N THR A 77 9.18 -1.55 14.22
CA THR A 77 9.01 -0.10 14.19
C THR A 77 8.19 0.27 12.95
N GLY A 78 7.12 1.04 13.13
CA GLY A 78 6.23 1.44 12.04
C GLY A 78 6.49 2.88 11.55
N PRO A 79 5.59 3.42 10.69
CA PRO A 79 4.32 2.84 10.28
C PRO A 79 4.49 1.72 9.24
N VAL A 80 3.55 0.78 9.23
CA VAL A 80 3.40 -0.24 8.18
C VAL A 80 2.01 -0.13 7.58
N SER A 81 1.93 -0.03 6.26
CA SER A 81 0.67 -0.04 5.52
C SER A 81 0.54 -1.35 4.74
N VAL A 82 -0.57 -2.05 4.93
CA VAL A 82 -0.93 -3.27 4.20
C VAL A 82 -2.10 -2.95 3.29
N LEU A 83 -2.00 -3.30 2.01
CA LEU A 83 -3.12 -3.16 1.08
C LEU A 83 -3.98 -4.42 1.13
N LEU A 84 -5.27 -4.22 1.41
CA LEU A 84 -6.28 -5.29 1.43
C LEU A 84 -7.17 -5.20 0.20
N ASP A 85 -7.55 -6.35 -0.34
CA ASP A 85 -8.51 -6.43 -1.42
C ASP A 85 -9.97 -6.17 -0.96
N HIS A 86 -10.90 -6.25 -1.91
CA HIS A 86 -12.33 -6.07 -1.64
C HIS A 86 -12.95 -7.13 -0.70
N ARG A 87 -12.24 -8.22 -0.42
CA ARG A 87 -12.62 -9.28 0.53
C ARG A 87 -11.90 -9.12 1.87
N GLN A 88 -11.24 -7.97 2.08
CA GLN A 88 -10.46 -7.64 3.26
C GLN A 88 -9.31 -8.63 3.51
N GLN A 89 -8.77 -9.23 2.43
CA GLN A 89 -7.63 -10.11 2.49
C GLN A 89 -6.34 -9.35 2.13
N PRO A 90 -5.23 -9.57 2.86
CA PRO A 90 -3.94 -8.99 2.50
C PRO A 90 -3.53 -9.41 1.09
N THR A 91 -3.19 -8.45 0.23
CA THR A 91 -2.73 -8.74 -1.14
C THR A 91 -1.28 -9.22 -1.19
N GLY A 92 -0.55 -9.09 -0.09
CA GLY A 92 0.89 -9.30 0.00
C GLY A 92 1.71 -8.03 -0.19
N VAL A 93 1.09 -6.92 -0.63
CA VAL A 93 1.74 -5.62 -0.79
C VAL A 93 1.78 -4.88 0.55
N ARG A 94 2.97 -4.42 0.94
CA ARG A 94 3.22 -3.71 2.20
C ARG A 94 4.21 -2.57 1.98
N TYR A 95 3.96 -1.45 2.65
CA TYR A 95 4.86 -0.30 2.71
C TYR A 95 5.31 -0.08 4.15
N LEU A 96 6.62 -0.03 4.38
CA LEU A 96 7.21 0.27 5.68
C LEU A 96 7.78 1.69 5.62
N GLY A 97 7.25 2.58 6.45
CA GLY A 97 7.51 4.02 6.37
C GLY A 97 6.47 4.77 5.53
N LEU A 98 6.85 5.95 5.05
CA LEU A 98 5.99 6.84 4.26
C LEU A 98 6.31 6.70 2.76
N PRO A 99 5.35 6.34 1.88
CA PRO A 99 5.56 6.28 0.44
C PRO A 99 5.58 7.69 -0.17
N SER A 100 6.68 8.41 0.01
CA SER A 100 6.87 9.78 -0.47
C SER A 100 7.83 9.87 -1.66
N GLY A 101 7.89 11.04 -2.31
CA GLY A 101 8.73 11.24 -3.49
C GLY A 101 8.32 10.33 -4.64
N HIS A 102 9.28 9.65 -5.27
CA HIS A 102 9.03 8.74 -6.39
C HIS A 102 8.17 7.52 -6.00
N GLU A 103 8.19 7.10 -4.72
CA GLU A 103 7.40 5.96 -4.24
C GLU A 103 5.91 6.27 -4.08
N PHE A 104 5.54 7.56 -4.06
CA PHE A 104 4.14 7.95 -4.02
C PHE A 104 3.38 7.48 -5.27
N GLY A 105 4.02 7.58 -6.45
CA GLY A 105 3.44 7.07 -7.70
C GLY A 105 3.20 5.57 -7.66
N ALA A 106 4.21 4.80 -7.20
CA ALA A 106 4.09 3.35 -7.05
C ALA A 106 2.96 2.97 -6.09
N PHE A 107 2.79 3.70 -4.99
CA PHE A 107 1.70 3.47 -4.04
C PHE A 107 0.31 3.66 -4.67
N LEU A 108 0.14 4.70 -5.51
CA LEU A 108 -1.12 4.91 -6.23
C LEU A 108 -1.36 3.82 -7.29
N GLU A 109 -0.31 3.41 -8.00
CA GLU A 109 -0.37 2.32 -8.99
C GLU A 109 -0.77 1.00 -8.35
N ASP A 110 -0.20 0.63 -7.21
CA ASP A 110 -0.55 -0.60 -6.50
C ASP A 110 -2.02 -0.63 -6.08
N ILE A 111 -2.55 0.48 -5.55
CA ILE A 111 -3.99 0.61 -5.23
C ILE A 111 -4.84 0.39 -6.48
N ARG A 112 -4.45 0.99 -7.61
CA ARG A 112 -5.17 0.87 -8.87
C ARG A 112 -5.12 -0.53 -9.46
N ASP A 113 -3.97 -1.18 -9.40
CA ASP A 113 -3.75 -2.52 -9.94
C ASP A 113 -4.51 -3.58 -9.12
N ILE A 114 -4.50 -3.45 -7.79
CA ILE A 114 -5.31 -4.29 -6.88
C ILE A 114 -6.81 -4.11 -7.19
N SER A 115 -7.28 -2.87 -7.29
CA SER A 115 -8.69 -2.59 -7.58
C SER A 115 -9.16 -3.14 -8.92
N ASN A 116 -8.28 -3.11 -9.93
CA ASN A 116 -8.64 -3.48 -11.30
C ASN A 116 -8.38 -4.93 -11.67
N HIS A 117 -7.63 -5.65 -10.83
CA HIS A 117 -7.11 -7.02 -11.09
C HIS A 117 -6.23 -7.09 -12.33
N THR A 118 -5.50 -6.01 -12.62
CA THR A 118 -4.67 -5.92 -13.81
C THR A 118 -3.33 -5.31 -13.46
N VAL A 119 -2.24 -5.94 -13.92
CA VAL A 119 -0.88 -5.41 -13.83
C VAL A 119 -0.30 -5.21 -15.24
N GLY A 120 0.51 -4.16 -15.39
CA GLY A 120 1.17 -3.75 -16.64
C GLY A 120 2.31 -4.66 -17.15
N LEU A 121 2.22 -5.97 -16.87
CA LEU A 121 3.25 -6.94 -17.26
C LEU A 121 2.97 -7.53 -18.65
N SER A 122 4.04 -7.80 -19.41
CA SER A 122 3.96 -8.53 -20.68
C SER A 122 3.45 -9.96 -20.47
N GLN A 123 2.86 -10.55 -21.50
CA GLN A 123 2.36 -11.93 -21.41
C GLN A 123 3.47 -12.91 -21.03
N GLY A 124 4.66 -12.77 -21.63
CA GLY A 124 5.81 -13.63 -21.29
C GLY A 124 6.27 -13.50 -19.83
N ALA A 125 6.16 -12.31 -19.23
CA ALA A 125 6.43 -12.12 -17.80
C ALA A 125 5.37 -12.80 -16.92
N LYS A 126 4.08 -12.65 -17.27
CA LYS A 126 2.96 -13.31 -16.59
C LYS A 126 3.09 -14.83 -16.66
N ASP A 127 3.38 -15.38 -17.83
CA ASP A 127 3.59 -16.81 -18.04
C ASP A 127 4.74 -17.33 -17.18
N LYS A 128 5.84 -16.58 -17.11
CA LYS A 128 6.98 -16.95 -16.26
C LYS A 128 6.64 -16.89 -14.77
N LEU A 129 5.93 -15.87 -14.32
CA LEU A 129 5.47 -15.74 -12.92
C LEU A 129 4.49 -16.86 -12.55
N ALA A 130 3.65 -17.30 -13.48
CA ALA A 130 2.72 -18.43 -13.26
C ALA A 130 3.43 -19.77 -13.02
N THR A 131 4.72 -19.88 -13.37
CA THR A 131 5.53 -21.09 -13.07
C THR A 131 6.10 -21.14 -11.66
N LEU A 132 5.94 -20.07 -10.85
CA LEU A 132 6.41 -20.04 -9.48
C LEU A 132 5.62 -21.04 -8.62
N THR A 133 6.32 -22.06 -8.13
CA THR A 133 5.75 -23.13 -7.28
C THR A 133 6.11 -22.98 -5.80
N ARG A 134 6.96 -22.01 -5.48
CA ARG A 134 7.39 -21.71 -4.13
C ARG A 134 7.03 -20.27 -3.79
N PRO A 135 6.65 -19.97 -2.54
CA PRO A 135 6.42 -18.61 -2.13
C PRO A 135 7.68 -17.75 -2.31
N VAL A 136 7.49 -16.51 -2.77
CA VAL A 136 8.56 -15.54 -2.98
C VAL A 136 8.29 -14.34 -2.10
N HIS A 137 9.28 -13.94 -1.30
CA HIS A 137 9.26 -12.71 -0.52
C HIS A 137 10.24 -11.71 -1.18
N ILE A 138 9.73 -10.54 -1.57
CA ILE A 138 10.51 -9.48 -2.23
C ILE A 138 10.57 -8.29 -1.28
N GLN A 139 11.78 -7.82 -1.00
CA GLN A 139 12.03 -6.61 -0.22
C GLN A 139 12.75 -5.61 -1.11
N VAL A 140 12.17 -4.42 -1.26
CA VAL A 140 12.74 -3.32 -2.03
C VAL A 140 13.09 -2.22 -1.05
N PHE A 141 14.38 -1.88 -0.96
CA PHE A 141 14.87 -0.80 -0.11
C PHE A 141 15.05 0.44 -0.96
N THR A 142 14.33 1.51 -0.60
CA THR A 142 14.35 2.78 -1.31
C THR A 142 14.66 3.92 -0.34
N THR A 143 15.07 5.06 -0.89
CA THR A 143 15.22 6.31 -0.15
C THR A 143 14.33 7.36 -0.78
N PRO A 144 13.56 8.13 0.01
CA PRO A 144 12.86 9.29 -0.53
C PRO A 144 13.89 10.24 -1.15
N THR A 145 13.67 10.65 -2.40
CA THR A 145 14.48 11.66 -3.10
C THR A 145 13.69 12.95 -3.27
#